data_AF-A0A397F1U9-F1
#
_entry.id   AF-A0A397F1U9-F1
#
_cell.length_a   1.000
_cell.length_b   1.000
_cell.length_c   1.000
_cell.angle_alpha   90.00
_cell.angle_beta   90.00
_cell.angle_gamma   90.00
#
_symmetry.space_group_name_H-M   'P 1'
#
loop_
_entity.id
_entity.type
_entity.pdbx_description
1 polymer ?
#
loop_
_entity_poly.entity_id
_entity_poly.type
_entity_poly.pdbx_seq_one_letter_code
_entity_poly.pdbx_strand_id
1 'polypeptide(L)'
;MRSYYAELFTLNNQLLGEYTKRATNHQALLDALKDVNGMIQLAARLRHGQPKSAVILACRKAIKANNIHALFYIVKTGREESR
;
A
#
# COMPACT_ATOMS: atom_id res chain seq x y z
N MET A 1 -9.81 -30.35 -34.68
CA MET A 1 -8.80 -29.28 -34.83
C MET A 1 -9.40 -27.88 -34.70
N ARG A 2 -10.39 -27.48 -35.53
CA ARG A 2 -10.95 -26.11 -35.53
C ARG A 2 -11.63 -25.69 -34.20
N SER A 3 -12.30 -26.61 -33.50
CA SER A 3 -12.92 -26.35 -32.18
C SER A 3 -11.88 -25.98 -31.11
N TYR A 4 -10.80 -26.75 -31.01
CA TYR A 4 -9.72 -26.49 -30.06
C TYR A 4 -9.06 -25.12 -30.26
N TYR A 5 -8.88 -24.69 -31.52
CA TYR A 5 -8.38 -23.34 -31.80
C TYR A 5 -9.37 -22.23 -31.42
N ALA A 6 -10.68 -22.47 -31.55
CA ALA A 6 -11.71 -21.52 -31.12
C ALA A 6 -11.79 -21.42 -29.59
N GLU A 7 -11.66 -22.54 -28.88
CA GLU A 7 -11.55 -22.59 -27.42
C GLU A 7 -10.30 -21.87 -26.93
N LEU A 8 -9.16 -22.12 -27.58
CA LEU A 8 -7.89 -21.46 -27.25
C LEU A 8 -7.93 -19.95 -27.52
N PHE A 9 -8.59 -19.53 -28.60
CA PHE A 9 -8.85 -18.12 -28.88
C PHE A 9 -9.71 -17.46 -27.80
N THR A 10 -10.77 -18.14 -27.37
CA THR A 10 -11.66 -17.66 -26.29
C THR A 10 -10.90 -17.55 -24.96
N LEU A 11 -10.12 -18.57 -24.61
CA LEU A 11 -9.29 -18.59 -23.40
C LEU A 11 -8.24 -17.48 -23.43
N ASN A 12 -7.57 -17.26 -24.56
CA ASN A 12 -6.59 -16.19 -24.70
C ASN A 12 -7.23 -14.82 -24.48
N ASN A 13 -8.41 -14.57 -25.04
CA ASN A 13 -9.11 -13.31 -24.83
C ASN A 13 -9.52 -13.11 -23.36
N GLN A 14 -9.97 -14.17 -22.68
CA GLN A 14 -10.26 -14.13 -21.25
C GLN A 14 -8.99 -13.83 -20.43
N LEU A 15 -7.88 -14.51 -20.75
CA LEU A 15 -6.61 -14.33 -20.07
C LEU A 15 -6.08 -12.91 -20.24
N LEU A 16 -6.15 -12.36 -21.45
CA LEU A 16 -5.80 -10.97 -21.70
C LEU A 16 -6.66 -10.01 -20.89
N GLY A 17 -7.98 -10.23 -20.84
CA GLY A 17 -8.90 -9.44 -20.03
C GLY A 17 -8.55 -9.45 -18.54
N GLU A 18 -8.33 -10.64 -17.96
CA GLU A 18 -7.95 -10.78 -16.55
C GLU A 18 -6.54 -10.23 -16.27
N TYR A 19 -5.61 -10.39 -17.20
CA TYR A 19 -4.27 -9.82 -17.09
C TYR A 19 -4.32 -8.29 -17.04
N THR A 20 -5.11 -7.66 -17.91
CA THR A 20 -5.29 -6.19 -17.89
C THR A 20 -5.88 -5.74 -16.55
N LYS A 21 -6.95 -6.40 -16.06
CA LYS A 21 -7.52 -6.10 -14.74
C LYS A 21 -6.49 -6.21 -13.63
N ARG A 22 -5.70 -7.29 -13.62
CA ARG A 22 -4.64 -7.52 -12.64
C ARG A 22 -3.56 -6.44 -12.72
N ALA A 23 -3.12 -6.07 -13.91
CA ALA A 23 -2.11 -5.04 -14.12
C ALA A 23 -2.60 -3.67 -13.61
N THR A 24 -3.83 -3.29 -13.93
CA THR A 24 -4.45 -2.05 -13.43
C THR A 24 -4.57 -2.05 -11.91
N ASN A 25 -5.06 -3.14 -11.32
CA ASN A 25 -5.17 -3.26 -9.86
C ASN A 25 -3.79 -3.21 -9.18
N HIS A 26 -2.79 -3.86 -9.77
CA HIS A 26 -1.43 -3.84 -9.25
C HIS A 26 -0.84 -2.43 -9.28
N GLN A 27 -1.04 -1.68 -10.37
CA GLN A 27 -0.59 -0.29 -10.46
C GLN A 27 -1.26 0.57 -9.38
N ALA A 28 -2.60 0.47 -9.22
CA ALA A 28 -3.34 1.19 -8.19
C ALA A 28 -2.84 0.86 -6.77
N LEU A 29 -2.50 -0.41 -6.51
CA LEU A 29 -1.92 -0.83 -5.25
C LEU A 29 -0.53 -0.21 -5.01
N LEU A 30 0.34 -0.18 -6.03
CA LEU A 30 1.65 0.44 -5.91
C LEU A 30 1.56 1.95 -5.64
N ASP A 31 0.62 2.63 -6.30
CA ASP A 31 0.39 4.05 -6.09
C ASP A 31 -0.12 4.32 -4.66
N ALA A 32 -1.07 3.52 -4.16
CA ALA A 32 -1.54 3.62 -2.79
C ALA A 32 -0.42 3.36 -1.74
N LEU A 33 0.45 2.38 -1.98
CA LEU A 33 1.60 2.11 -1.10
C LEU A 33 2.62 3.25 -1.12
N LYS A 34 2.80 3.90 -2.28
CA LYS A 34 3.65 5.08 -2.41
C LYS A 34 3.09 6.25 -1.61
N ASP A 35 1.78 6.47 -1.66
CA ASP A 35 1.11 7.53 -0.89
C ASP A 35 1.23 7.30 0.63
N VAL A 36 1.04 6.06 1.08
CA VAL A 36 1.24 5.70 2.50
C VAL A 36 2.67 5.99 2.95
N ASN A 37 3.67 5.58 2.16
CA ASN A 37 5.07 5.87 2.47
C ASN A 37 5.35 7.37 2.46
N GLY A 38 4.79 8.12 1.49
CA GLY A 38 4.89 9.57 1.41
C GLY A 38 4.32 10.26 2.65
N MET A 39 3.16 9.82 3.12
CA MET A 39 2.51 10.33 4.33
C MET A 39 3.35 10.08 5.59
N ILE A 40 3.92 8.88 5.76
CA ILE A 40 4.84 8.58 6.88
C ILE A 40 6.05 9.52 6.84
N GLN A 41 6.60 9.74 5.66
CA GLN A 41 7.79 10.57 5.49
C GLN A 41 7.50 12.05 5.72
N LEU A 42 6.33 12.54 5.31
CA LEU A 42 5.83 13.88 5.62
C LEU A 42 5.71 14.05 7.14
N ALA A 43 5.06 13.12 7.83
CA ALA A 43 4.94 13.13 9.28
C ALA A 43 6.31 13.14 9.98
N ALA A 44 7.27 12.38 9.47
CA ALA A 44 8.62 12.35 10.01
C ALA A 44 9.38 13.67 9.78
N ARG A 45 9.20 14.32 8.62
CA ARG A 45 9.88 15.59 8.27
C ARG A 45 9.45 16.77 9.15
N LEU A 46 8.28 16.71 9.78
CA LEU A 46 7.85 17.70 10.79
C LEU A 46 8.69 17.66 12.08
N ARG A 47 9.61 16.69 12.20
CA ARG A 47 10.42 16.44 13.40
C ARG A 47 11.91 16.35 13.03
N HIS A 48 12.77 16.72 13.97
CA HIS A 48 14.22 16.70 13.80
C HIS A 48 14.89 15.77 14.80
N GLY A 49 15.99 15.12 14.41
CA GLY A 49 16.77 14.22 15.27
C GLY A 49 16.05 12.89 15.58
N GLN A 50 16.23 12.39 16.81
CA GLN A 50 15.68 11.09 17.26
C GLN A 50 14.15 10.95 17.13
N PRO A 51 13.32 11.98 17.41
CA PRO A 51 11.87 11.90 17.19
C PRO A 51 11.46 11.58 15.74
N LYS A 52 12.29 11.93 14.74
CA LYS A 52 12.01 11.62 13.33
C LYS A 52 12.08 10.12 13.07
N SER A 53 13.15 9.46 13.52
CA SER A 53 13.32 8.01 13.36
C SER A 53 12.28 7.24 14.18
N ALA A 54 11.96 7.72 15.39
CA ALA A 54 10.94 7.13 16.25
C ALA A 54 9.55 7.10 15.59
N VAL A 55 9.11 8.20 14.97
CA VAL A 55 7.81 8.26 14.27
C VAL A 55 7.75 7.31 13.08
N ILE A 56 8.83 7.20 12.29
CA ILE A 56 8.87 6.26 11.16
C ILE A 56 8.68 4.82 11.64
N LEU A 57 9.38 4.44 12.71
CA LEU A 57 9.28 3.10 13.29
C LEU A 57 7.88 2.83 13.84
N ALA A 58 7.33 3.78 14.59
CA ALA A 58 6.00 3.71 15.19
C ALA A 58 4.89 3.58 14.13
N CYS A 59 4.94 4.41 13.06
CA CYS A 59 3.99 4.32 11.95
C CYS A 59 4.03 2.95 11.27
N ARG A 60 5.23 2.41 11.01
CA ARG A 60 5.38 1.07 10.40
C ARG A 60 4.84 -0.04 11.30
N LYS A 61 5.04 0.07 12.63
CA LYS A 61 4.50 -0.86 13.62
C LYS A 61 2.97 -0.82 13.65
N ALA A 62 2.37 0.38 13.62
CA ALA A 62 0.92 0.55 13.59
C ALA A 62 0.29 -0.02 12.31
N ILE A 63 0.93 0.18 11.15
CA ILE A 63 0.48 -0.40 9.87
C ILE A 63 0.55 -1.93 9.91
N LYS A 64 1.65 -2.50 10.43
CA LYS A 64 1.78 -3.96 10.58
C LYS A 64 0.70 -4.55 11.50
N ALA A 65 0.30 -3.81 12.53
CA ALA A 65 -0.78 -4.18 13.45
C ALA A 65 -2.19 -3.86 12.91
N ASN A 66 -2.30 -3.30 11.70
CA ASN A 66 -3.56 -2.80 11.12
C ASN A 66 -4.32 -1.82 12.03
N ASN A 67 -3.61 -1.06 12.86
CA ASN A 67 -4.20 -0.09 13.79
C ASN A 67 -4.12 1.32 13.22
N ILE A 68 -5.18 1.71 12.49
CA ILE A 68 -5.28 3.00 11.81
C ILE A 68 -5.43 4.16 12.80
N HIS A 69 -6.12 3.95 13.92
CA HIS A 69 -6.29 4.99 14.95
C HIS A 69 -4.96 5.37 15.58
N ALA A 70 -4.16 4.37 15.97
CA ALA A 70 -2.81 4.59 16.48
C ALA A 70 -1.92 5.29 15.46
N LEU A 71 -2.01 4.93 14.16
CA LEU A 71 -1.26 5.58 13.09
C LEU A 71 -1.56 7.10 13.02
N PHE A 72 -2.84 7.50 13.00
CA PHE A 72 -3.20 8.91 12.98
C PHE A 72 -2.80 9.64 14.26
N TYR A 73 -2.90 8.97 15.42
CA TYR A 73 -2.44 9.52 16.69
C TYR A 73 -0.93 9.80 16.67
N ILE A 74 -0.12 8.85 16.18
CA ILE A 74 1.34 9.00 16.02
C ILE A 74 1.67 10.14 15.06
N VAL A 75 0.96 10.25 13.92
CA VAL A 75 1.18 11.33 12.95
C VAL A 75 0.92 12.69 13.60
N LYS A 76 -0.20 12.83 14.32
CA LYS A 76 -0.62 14.08 14.99
C LYS A 76 0.28 14.47 16.16
N THR A 77 0.61 13.54 17.05
CA THR A 77 1.27 13.83 18.33
C THR A 77 2.77 13.52 18.32
N GLY A 78 3.22 12.60 17.47
CA GLY A 78 4.60 12.15 17.38
C GLY A 78 5.01 11.15 18.45
N ARG A 79 4.06 10.63 19.23
CA ARG A 79 4.28 9.65 20.28
C ARG A 79 3.44 8.40 20.00
N GLU A 80 3.94 7.24 20.38
CA GLU A 80 3.11 6.03 20.43
C GLU A 80 1.98 6.26 21.44
N GLU A 81 0.76 5.84 21.10
CA GLU A 81 -0.37 5.91 22.02
C GLU A 81 -0.07 4.98 23.20
N SER A 82 0.30 5.56 24.35
CA SER A 82 0.55 4.83 25.58
C SER A 82 -0.78 4.59 26.29
N ARG A 83 -1.46 3.48 25.96
CA ARG A 83 -2.44 2.83 26.81
C ARG A 83 -2.56 1.35 26.47
#